data_AF-A0AAN3VU86-F1
#
_entry.id   AF-A0AAN3VU86-F1
#
_cell.length_a   1.000
_cell.length_b   1.000
_cell.length_c   1.000
_cell.angle_alpha   90.00
_cell.angle_beta   90.00
_cell.angle_gamma   90.00
#
_symmetry.space_group_name_H-M   'P 1'
#
loop_
_entity.id
_entity.type
_entity.pdbx_description
1 polymer ?
#
loop_
_entity_poly.entity_id
_entity_poly.type
_entity_poly.pdbx_seq_one_letter_code
_entity_poly.pdbx_strand_id
1 'polypeptide(L)'
;KERKIVHVKEGVADTDAVNVSQLKKYSSDLEKKGLNFAGNDEVSVHRDLGQTLALKGEGVDKAASKDFKGAAGNINVKNSKNGELLLQLAEELKNIKSLSNGENKIILEGDKVVFNKDLHMGNSTAQHQIKYLADGTEDHDAVNLKQLKEYSSDLEKKGLNFAGNDGKVIHKKLGERLEIIGGLEAGADADSKNLRTRVTDDGKLELLLAQNLNLNSITTGNTIINNFGVTIQEGDKKVTLSKDGLDNGGNKIVNVAAGENETDAVNKGQLDKAVAAATTEVTAGKN
;
A
#
# COMPACT_ATOMS: atom_id res chain seq x y z
N LYS A 1 57.54 90.41 -22.84
CA LYS A 1 56.85 91.22 -21.79
C LYS A 1 55.37 90.89 -21.85
N GLU A 2 54.88 90.12 -20.89
CA GLU A 2 53.44 89.97 -20.68
C GLU A 2 52.87 91.31 -20.18
N ARG A 3 51.69 91.68 -20.67
CA ARG A 3 50.99 92.91 -20.24
C ARG A 3 49.73 92.49 -19.50
N LYS A 4 49.58 92.95 -18.25
CA LYS A 4 48.37 92.76 -17.45
C LYS A 4 47.46 93.97 -17.63
N ILE A 5 46.21 93.74 -18.01
CA ILE A 5 45.18 94.76 -18.04
C ILE A 5 44.43 94.70 -16.71
N VAL A 6 44.28 95.82 -16.01
CA VAL A 6 43.67 95.93 -14.68
C VAL A 6 42.46 96.86 -14.70
N HIS A 7 41.56 96.76 -13.71
CA HIS A 7 40.31 97.52 -13.61
C HIS A 7 39.33 97.34 -14.78
N VAL A 8 39.38 96.19 -15.45
CA VAL A 8 38.39 95.82 -16.46
C VAL A 8 37.07 95.53 -15.76
N LYS A 9 36.07 96.39 -15.97
CA LYS A 9 34.70 96.19 -15.49
C LYS A 9 34.09 94.95 -16.17
N GLU A 10 33.08 94.34 -15.55
CA GLU A 10 32.36 93.22 -16.18
C GLU A 10 31.78 93.64 -17.52
N GLY A 11 32.08 92.87 -18.57
CA GLY A 11 31.48 93.04 -19.89
C GLY A 11 29.99 92.73 -19.85
N VAL A 12 29.19 93.51 -20.58
CA VAL A 12 27.73 93.39 -20.63
C VAL A 12 27.27 92.93 -22.02
N ALA A 13 27.91 93.40 -23.09
CA ALA A 13 27.65 92.92 -24.44
C ALA A 13 28.44 91.63 -24.74
N ASP A 14 27.92 90.77 -25.61
CA ASP A 14 28.58 89.53 -26.03
C ASP A 14 29.97 89.76 -26.66
N THR A 15 30.25 90.98 -27.12
CA THR A 15 31.54 91.41 -27.69
C THR A 15 32.49 92.06 -26.70
N ASP A 16 32.06 92.32 -25.46
CA ASP A 16 32.90 92.93 -24.44
C ASP A 16 33.98 91.95 -23.96
N ALA A 17 35.13 92.48 -23.52
CA ALA A 17 36.17 91.66 -22.93
C ALA A 17 35.73 91.08 -21.57
N VAL A 18 35.86 89.77 -21.40
CA VAL A 18 35.57 89.07 -20.13
C VAL A 18 36.68 89.33 -19.12
N ASN A 19 36.33 89.74 -17.90
CA ASN A 19 37.31 89.90 -16.83
C ASN A 19 37.47 88.60 -15.99
N VAL A 20 38.47 88.56 -15.11
CA VAL A 20 38.78 87.37 -14.31
C VAL A 20 37.64 87.01 -13.33
N SER A 21 36.86 87.97 -12.83
CA SER A 21 35.73 87.67 -11.94
C SER A 21 34.61 86.94 -12.68
N GLN A 22 34.29 87.37 -13.91
CA GLN A 22 33.33 86.70 -14.78
C GLN A 22 33.77 85.25 -15.08
N LEU A 23 35.04 85.03 -15.40
CA LEU A 23 35.58 83.70 -15.64
C LEU A 23 35.51 82.80 -14.39
N LYS A 24 35.88 83.32 -13.21
CA LYS A 24 35.80 82.59 -11.93
C LYS A 24 34.37 82.24 -11.56
N LYS A 25 33.43 83.17 -11.79
CA LYS A 25 32.00 82.93 -11.57
C LYS A 25 31.50 81.82 -12.48
N TYR A 26 31.81 81.89 -13.77
CA TYR A 26 31.46 80.84 -14.73
C TYR A 26 32.03 79.48 -14.34
N SER A 27 33.30 79.43 -13.89
CA SER A 27 33.93 78.20 -13.39
C SER A 27 33.17 77.62 -12.19
N SER A 28 32.80 78.45 -11.21
CA SER A 28 32.04 78.02 -10.04
C SER A 28 30.61 77.57 -10.39
N ASP A 29 29.96 78.25 -11.32
CA ASP A 29 28.62 77.88 -11.78
C ASP A 29 28.65 76.55 -12.55
N LEU A 30 29.70 76.31 -13.34
CA LEU A 30 29.89 75.04 -14.05
C LEU A 30 30.18 73.88 -13.08
N GLU A 31 31.01 74.10 -12.06
CA GLU A 31 31.25 73.12 -11.00
C GLU A 31 29.94 72.65 -10.36
N LYS A 32 29.00 73.58 -10.10
CA LYS A 32 27.68 73.30 -9.53
C LYS A 32 26.63 72.72 -10.49
N LYS A 33 26.88 72.71 -11.80
CA LYS A 33 25.89 72.19 -12.78
C LYS A 33 25.85 70.65 -12.81
N GLY A 34 26.98 70.01 -12.53
CA GLY A 34 27.04 68.58 -12.15
C GLY A 34 26.28 67.59 -13.04
N LEU A 35 25.97 66.42 -12.46
CA LEU A 35 25.05 65.43 -13.02
C LEU A 35 23.95 65.11 -11.99
N ASN A 36 22.72 64.92 -12.47
CA ASN A 36 21.58 64.45 -11.69
C ASN A 36 21.26 63.01 -12.07
N PHE A 37 21.08 62.15 -11.08
CA PHE A 37 20.63 60.77 -11.26
C PHE A 37 19.35 60.59 -10.47
N ALA A 38 18.28 60.12 -11.10
CA ALA A 38 17.02 59.82 -10.42
C ALA A 38 16.74 58.32 -10.51
N GLY A 39 16.22 57.77 -9.41
CA GLY A 39 15.63 56.43 -9.40
C GLY A 39 14.18 56.46 -9.87
N ASN A 40 13.52 55.30 -9.79
CA ASN A 40 12.10 55.17 -10.10
C ASN A 40 11.18 55.87 -9.09
N ASP A 41 11.71 56.35 -7.96
CA ASP A 41 11.03 57.21 -6.99
C ASP A 41 11.08 58.70 -7.38
N GLU A 42 11.70 59.02 -8.52
CA GLU A 42 11.91 60.37 -9.06
C GLU A 42 12.74 61.29 -8.15
N VAL A 43 13.37 60.74 -7.10
CA VAL A 43 14.23 61.50 -6.21
C VAL A 43 15.61 61.63 -6.85
N SER A 44 16.02 62.87 -7.12
CA SER A 44 17.30 63.15 -7.76
C SER A 44 18.46 63.24 -6.76
N VAL A 45 19.55 62.55 -7.08
CA VAL A 45 20.87 62.73 -6.46
C VAL A 45 21.72 63.61 -7.37
N HIS A 46 21.95 64.86 -6.95
CA HIS A 46 22.83 65.81 -7.64
C HIS A 46 24.28 65.65 -7.17
N ARG A 47 25.25 65.53 -8.07
CA ARG A 47 26.69 65.59 -7.78
C ARG A 47 27.36 66.70 -8.60
N ASP A 48 28.05 67.62 -7.93
CA ASP A 48 28.89 68.64 -8.56
C ASP A 48 30.02 68.01 -9.39
N LEU A 49 30.56 68.72 -10.38
CA LEU A 49 31.72 68.24 -11.13
C LEU A 49 32.90 67.98 -10.19
N GLY A 50 33.50 66.79 -10.30
CA GLY A 50 34.60 66.35 -9.43
C GLY A 50 34.14 65.59 -8.17
N GLN A 51 32.85 65.57 -7.84
CA GLN A 51 32.33 64.71 -6.77
C GLN A 51 32.18 63.26 -7.25
N THR A 52 32.33 62.30 -6.33
CA THR A 52 32.09 60.88 -6.60
C THR A 52 30.62 60.52 -6.34
N LEU A 53 29.98 59.83 -7.30
CA LEU A 53 28.74 59.10 -7.08
C LEU A 53 29.06 57.65 -6.72
N ALA A 54 28.67 57.21 -5.52
CA ALA A 54 28.83 55.82 -5.10
C ALA A 54 27.55 55.03 -5.39
N LEU A 55 27.65 53.98 -6.23
CA LEU A 55 26.59 53.00 -6.47
C LEU A 55 27.02 51.67 -5.83
N LYS A 56 26.24 51.18 -4.87
CA LYS A 56 26.55 49.96 -4.11
C LYS A 56 25.39 48.99 -4.20
N GLY A 57 25.69 47.72 -4.47
CA GLY A 57 24.72 46.65 -4.27
C GLY A 57 24.48 46.45 -2.77
N GLU A 58 23.22 46.40 -2.36
CA GLU A 58 22.86 46.14 -0.97
C GLU A 58 23.43 44.78 -0.52
N GLY A 59 23.99 44.74 0.70
CA GLY A 59 24.59 43.52 1.25
C GLY A 59 25.97 43.14 0.72
N VAL A 60 26.55 43.88 -0.25
CA VAL A 60 27.91 43.65 -0.76
C VAL A 60 28.84 44.76 -0.30
N ASP A 61 29.67 44.48 0.71
CA ASP A 61 30.70 45.42 1.17
C ASP A 61 31.97 45.39 0.31
N LYS A 62 32.96 46.22 0.68
CA LYS A 62 34.24 46.33 -0.06
C LYS A 62 35.05 45.03 -0.06
N ALA A 63 34.97 44.25 1.01
CA ALA A 63 35.69 42.98 1.10
C ALA A 63 35.00 41.92 0.23
N ALA A 64 33.67 41.76 0.40
CA ALA A 64 32.84 40.84 -0.36
C ALA A 64 32.90 41.13 -1.88
N SER A 65 32.95 42.40 -2.28
CA SER A 65 33.06 42.79 -3.69
C SER A 65 34.29 42.23 -4.41
N LYS A 66 35.39 41.93 -3.70
CA LYS A 66 36.60 41.37 -4.33
C LYS A 66 36.41 39.93 -4.80
N ASP A 67 35.66 39.16 -4.02
CA ASP A 67 35.42 37.74 -4.28
C ASP A 67 34.06 37.47 -4.93
N PHE A 68 33.26 38.53 -5.13
CA PHE A 68 31.92 38.43 -5.72
C PHE A 68 31.99 37.93 -7.17
N LYS A 69 31.36 36.79 -7.42
CA LYS A 69 31.27 36.20 -8.77
C LYS A 69 29.90 36.52 -9.37
N GLY A 70 29.87 37.48 -10.28
CA GLY A 70 28.66 37.82 -11.01
C GLY A 70 28.25 36.76 -12.04
N ALA A 71 26.95 36.67 -12.32
CA ALA A 71 26.42 35.88 -13.43
C ALA A 71 26.35 36.75 -14.68
N ALA A 72 27.34 36.60 -15.57
CA ALA A 72 27.49 37.44 -16.76
C ALA A 72 26.30 37.33 -17.72
N GLY A 73 25.93 38.45 -18.35
CA GLY A 73 24.90 38.53 -19.39
C GLY A 73 23.46 38.66 -18.89
N ASN A 74 23.21 38.64 -17.58
CA ASN A 74 21.86 38.69 -17.03
C ASN A 74 21.30 40.10 -16.80
N ILE A 75 22.15 41.13 -16.82
CA ILE A 75 21.73 42.53 -16.71
C ILE A 75 22.05 43.23 -18.03
N ASN A 76 21.01 43.72 -18.68
CA ASN A 76 21.12 44.56 -19.86
C ASN A 76 20.82 46.01 -19.50
N VAL A 77 21.61 46.94 -20.02
CA VAL A 77 21.39 48.38 -19.90
C VAL A 77 21.25 48.94 -21.29
N LYS A 78 20.07 49.49 -21.63
CA LYS A 78 19.80 50.07 -22.95
C LYS A 78 19.24 51.48 -22.84
N ASN A 79 19.57 52.34 -23.78
CA ASN A 79 18.94 53.66 -23.87
C ASN A 79 17.51 53.53 -24.41
N SER A 80 16.59 54.27 -23.81
CA SER A 80 15.22 54.44 -24.27
C SER A 80 15.14 55.50 -25.38
N LYS A 81 13.97 55.62 -26.03
CA LYS A 81 13.74 56.67 -27.03
C LYS A 81 13.70 58.08 -26.42
N ASN A 82 13.51 58.19 -25.10
CA ASN A 82 13.44 59.43 -24.32
C ASN A 82 14.73 59.74 -23.55
N GLY A 83 15.81 58.98 -23.74
CA GLY A 83 17.11 59.25 -23.11
C GLY A 83 17.32 58.63 -21.71
N GLU A 84 16.41 57.76 -21.27
CA GLU A 84 16.51 57.00 -20.03
C GLU A 84 17.31 55.71 -20.23
N LEU A 85 18.06 55.28 -19.21
CA LEU A 85 18.71 53.96 -19.22
C LEU A 85 17.75 52.92 -18.63
N LEU A 86 17.21 52.05 -19.48
CA LEU A 86 16.43 50.90 -19.04
C LEU A 86 17.36 49.78 -18.58
N LEU A 87 17.20 49.36 -17.33
CA LEU A 87 17.80 48.16 -16.79
C LEU A 87 16.83 47.00 -16.97
N GLN A 88 17.29 45.89 -17.55
CA GLN A 88 16.47 44.70 -17.80
C GLN A 88 17.19 43.45 -17.33
N LEU A 89 16.42 42.50 -16.78
CA LEU A 89 16.89 41.14 -16.58
C LEU A 89 16.75 40.34 -17.89
N ALA A 90 17.67 39.42 -18.12
CA ALA A 90 17.53 38.46 -19.22
C ALA A 90 16.31 37.56 -19.00
N GLU A 91 15.60 37.22 -20.08
CA GLU A 91 14.47 36.28 -20.06
C GLU A 91 14.94 34.88 -19.65
N GLU A 92 16.11 34.48 -20.13
CA GLU A 92 16.84 33.30 -19.66
C GLU A 92 18.00 33.73 -18.77
N LEU A 93 17.87 33.52 -17.47
CA LEU A 93 18.96 33.76 -16.53
C LEU A 93 20.02 32.66 -16.64
N LYS A 94 21.25 33.03 -17.01
CA LYS A 94 22.38 32.11 -17.21
C LYS A 94 23.33 32.17 -16.03
N ASN A 95 24.07 31.08 -15.77
CA ASN A 95 25.10 31.02 -14.73
C ASN A 95 24.60 31.26 -13.29
N ILE A 96 23.29 31.18 -13.03
CA ILE A 96 22.73 31.22 -11.68
C ILE A 96 22.90 29.84 -11.05
N LYS A 97 23.76 29.74 -10.03
CA LYS A 97 24.03 28.46 -9.35
C LYS A 97 22.93 28.06 -8.37
N SER A 98 22.27 29.05 -7.76
CA SER A 98 21.25 28.80 -6.77
C SER A 98 20.36 30.00 -6.53
N LEU A 99 19.14 29.73 -6.10
CA LEU A 99 18.21 30.69 -5.53
C LEU A 99 18.05 30.37 -4.03
N SER A 100 18.19 31.37 -3.18
CA SER A 100 18.11 31.19 -1.72
C SER A 100 17.21 32.23 -1.06
N ASN A 101 16.43 31.79 -0.07
CA ASN A 101 15.68 32.66 0.83
C ASN A 101 15.91 32.20 2.28
N GLY A 102 16.76 32.92 3.00
CA GLY A 102 17.28 32.47 4.30
C GLY A 102 18.06 31.17 4.16
N GLU A 103 17.71 30.16 4.97
CA GLU A 103 18.35 28.84 4.94
C GLU A 103 17.87 27.94 3.80
N ASN A 104 16.78 28.27 3.10
CA ASN A 104 16.23 27.42 2.05
C ASN A 104 16.89 27.76 0.71
N LYS A 105 17.31 26.73 -0.03
CA LYS A 105 18.09 26.87 -1.26
C LYS A 105 17.65 25.86 -2.33
N ILE A 106 17.44 26.35 -3.54
CA ILE A 106 17.35 25.55 -4.77
C ILE A 106 18.69 25.67 -5.47
N ILE A 107 19.35 24.53 -5.73
CA ILE A 107 20.67 24.46 -6.35
C ILE A 107 20.53 23.76 -7.70
N LEU A 108 21.15 24.33 -8.72
CA LEU A 108 21.18 23.76 -10.07
C LEU A 108 22.56 23.14 -10.27
N GLU A 109 22.64 21.81 -10.30
CA GLU A 109 23.89 21.04 -10.39
C GLU A 109 23.86 20.12 -11.62
N GLY A 110 24.35 20.62 -12.75
CA GLY A 110 24.38 19.84 -13.99
C GLY A 110 22.96 19.46 -14.43
N ASP A 111 22.66 18.17 -14.38
CA ASP A 111 21.37 17.56 -14.71
C ASP A 111 20.40 17.47 -13.52
N LYS A 112 20.79 17.96 -12.33
CA LYS A 112 20.03 17.83 -11.09
C LYS A 112 19.55 19.16 -10.56
N VAL A 113 18.36 19.12 -9.96
CA VAL A 113 17.86 20.15 -9.07
C VAL A 113 17.94 19.62 -7.65
N VAL A 114 18.74 20.28 -6.82
CA VAL A 114 18.97 19.87 -5.42
C VAL A 114 18.28 20.87 -4.50
N PHE A 115 17.46 20.35 -3.60
CA PHE A 115 16.91 21.09 -2.48
C PHE A 115 17.76 20.77 -1.25
N ASN A 116 18.21 21.79 -0.52
CA ASN A 116 19.04 21.59 0.68
C ASN A 116 18.22 21.19 1.92
N LYS A 117 16.91 21.15 1.79
CA LYS A 117 15.93 20.66 2.78
C LYS A 117 14.86 19.86 2.03
N ASP A 118 13.96 19.25 2.79
CA ASP A 118 12.90 18.42 2.23
C ASP A 118 12.02 19.18 1.23
N LEU A 119 11.66 18.50 0.13
CA LEU A 119 10.71 19.00 -0.84
C LEU A 119 9.28 18.77 -0.32
N HIS A 120 8.62 19.84 0.10
CA HIS A 120 7.23 19.78 0.53
C HIS A 120 6.28 20.05 -0.65
N MET A 121 5.48 19.05 -1.05
CA MET A 121 4.40 19.20 -2.05
C MET A 121 3.08 19.67 -1.43
N GLY A 122 3.13 20.32 -0.27
CA GLY A 122 1.97 20.72 0.52
C GLY A 122 2.36 20.92 1.99
N ASN A 123 1.36 20.99 2.85
CA ASN A 123 1.50 21.11 4.30
C ASN A 123 0.37 20.34 5.02
N SER A 124 0.29 20.49 6.34
CA SER A 124 -0.69 19.78 7.19
C SER A 124 -2.15 20.09 6.88
N THR A 125 -2.45 21.22 6.23
CA THR A 125 -3.82 21.65 5.92
C THR A 125 -4.13 21.65 4.42
N ALA A 126 -3.12 21.61 3.56
CA ALA A 126 -3.28 21.59 2.10
C ALA A 126 -2.22 20.72 1.43
N GLN A 127 -2.66 19.63 0.81
CA GLN A 127 -1.79 18.70 0.07
C GLN A 127 -1.95 18.94 -1.44
N HIS A 128 -0.87 18.81 -2.21
CA HIS A 128 -0.91 18.89 -3.66
C HIS A 128 -0.64 17.53 -4.31
N GLN A 129 -1.30 17.31 -5.45
CA GLN A 129 -1.07 16.14 -6.28
C GLN A 129 0.11 16.37 -7.21
N ILE A 130 0.95 15.36 -7.38
CA ILE A 130 1.87 15.27 -8.51
C ILE A 130 1.09 14.66 -9.68
N LYS A 131 0.87 15.44 -10.74
CA LYS A 131 0.05 15.05 -11.89
C LYS A 131 0.91 14.65 -13.08
N TYR A 132 0.34 13.82 -13.97
CA TYR A 132 0.99 13.34 -15.20
C TYR A 132 2.26 12.51 -14.95
N LEU A 133 2.29 11.79 -13.83
CA LEU A 133 3.32 10.80 -13.56
C LEU A 133 3.08 9.59 -14.46
N ALA A 134 4.04 9.32 -15.37
CA ALA A 134 4.03 8.11 -16.19
C ALA A 134 4.11 6.85 -15.32
N ASP A 135 3.82 5.69 -15.90
CA ASP A 135 4.01 4.41 -15.20
C ASP A 135 5.51 4.23 -14.92
N GLY A 136 5.88 3.98 -13.67
CA GLY A 136 7.25 3.63 -13.31
C GLY A 136 7.63 2.26 -13.86
N THR A 137 8.78 2.15 -14.49
CA THR A 137 9.27 0.92 -15.12
C THR A 137 10.52 0.35 -14.44
N GLU A 138 11.24 1.18 -13.69
CA GLU A 138 12.44 0.81 -12.94
C GLU A 138 12.20 0.86 -11.42
N ASP A 139 13.05 0.19 -10.63
CA ASP A 139 12.92 0.05 -9.17
C ASP A 139 12.93 1.39 -8.39
N HIS A 140 13.41 2.47 -9.02
CA HIS A 140 13.53 3.80 -8.41
C HIS A 140 12.51 4.81 -8.95
N ASP A 141 11.64 4.39 -9.86
CA ASP A 141 10.57 5.25 -10.35
C ASP A 141 9.46 5.38 -9.31
N ALA A 142 8.84 6.55 -9.27
CA ALA A 142 7.61 6.71 -8.49
C ALA A 142 6.46 5.97 -9.16
N VAL A 143 5.61 5.31 -8.36
CA VAL A 143 4.40 4.62 -8.85
C VAL A 143 3.23 5.58 -8.92
N ASN A 144 2.42 5.47 -9.97
CA ASN A 144 1.18 6.25 -10.08
C ASN A 144 -0.06 5.47 -9.61
N LEU A 145 -1.21 6.16 -9.55
CA LEU A 145 -2.46 5.55 -9.08
C LEU A 145 -2.97 4.41 -9.98
N LYS A 146 -2.66 4.43 -11.29
CA LYS A 146 -3.05 3.35 -12.21
C LYS A 146 -2.33 2.07 -11.82
N GLN A 147 -1.01 2.11 -11.65
CA GLN A 147 -0.22 0.94 -11.23
C GLN A 147 -0.70 0.37 -9.90
N LEU A 148 -1.03 1.22 -8.92
CA LEU A 148 -1.56 0.76 -7.63
C LEU A 148 -2.93 0.08 -7.77
N LYS A 149 -3.82 0.61 -8.60
CA LYS A 149 -5.14 0.01 -8.87
C LYS A 149 -5.02 -1.33 -9.60
N GLU A 150 -4.12 -1.43 -10.58
CA GLU A 150 -3.83 -2.66 -11.30
C GLU A 150 -3.30 -3.73 -10.34
N TYR A 151 -2.32 -3.37 -9.50
CA TYR A 151 -1.80 -4.26 -8.46
C TYR A 151 -2.89 -4.74 -7.50
N SER A 152 -3.75 -3.84 -7.01
CA SER A 152 -4.87 -4.19 -6.13
C SER A 152 -5.84 -5.15 -6.82
N SER A 153 -6.18 -4.90 -8.08
CA SER A 153 -7.05 -5.77 -8.87
C SER A 153 -6.46 -7.16 -9.07
N ASP A 154 -5.15 -7.24 -9.28
CA ASP A 154 -4.46 -8.52 -9.48
C ASP A 154 -4.36 -9.32 -8.18
N LEU A 155 -4.18 -8.66 -7.03
CA LEU A 155 -4.27 -9.33 -5.73
C LEU A 155 -5.68 -9.91 -5.48
N GLU A 156 -6.73 -9.16 -5.77
CA GLU A 156 -8.12 -9.63 -5.63
C GLU A 156 -8.41 -10.86 -6.49
N LYS A 157 -7.86 -10.90 -7.72
CA LYS A 157 -7.98 -12.06 -8.64
C LYS A 157 -7.15 -13.26 -8.21
N LYS A 158 -6.00 -13.05 -7.55
CA LYS A 158 -5.13 -14.15 -7.10
C LYS A 158 -5.79 -14.99 -6.02
N GLY A 159 -6.45 -14.35 -5.05
CA GLY A 159 -7.30 -15.01 -4.06
C GLY A 159 -6.66 -16.24 -3.39
N LEU A 160 -7.50 -17.21 -3.01
CA LEU A 160 -7.12 -18.54 -2.53
C LEU A 160 -7.88 -19.62 -3.30
N ASN A 161 -7.20 -20.72 -3.60
CA ASN A 161 -7.78 -21.88 -4.26
C ASN A 161 -7.87 -23.05 -3.27
N PHE A 162 -9.05 -23.67 -3.18
CA PHE A 162 -9.30 -24.85 -2.37
C PHE A 162 -9.74 -25.99 -3.28
N ALA A 163 -9.10 -27.15 -3.17
CA ALA A 163 -9.43 -28.31 -3.99
C ALA A 163 -9.91 -29.47 -3.13
N GLY A 164 -10.96 -30.15 -3.59
CA GLY A 164 -11.39 -31.43 -3.04
C GLY A 164 -10.58 -32.59 -3.61
N ASN A 165 -10.85 -33.80 -3.10
CA ASN A 165 -10.31 -35.05 -3.66
C ASN A 165 -10.86 -35.38 -5.05
N ASP A 166 -11.94 -34.72 -5.50
CA ASP A 166 -12.48 -34.81 -6.86
C ASP A 166 -11.71 -33.94 -7.86
N GLY A 167 -10.69 -33.20 -7.41
CA GLY A 167 -9.84 -32.34 -8.23
C GLY A 167 -10.50 -31.02 -8.63
N LYS A 168 -11.75 -30.76 -8.23
CA LYS A 168 -12.40 -29.47 -8.52
C LYS A 168 -11.85 -28.40 -7.60
N VAL A 169 -11.62 -27.22 -8.17
CA VAL A 169 -11.11 -26.06 -7.45
C VAL A 169 -12.24 -25.07 -7.19
N ILE A 170 -12.38 -24.68 -5.93
CA ILE A 170 -13.16 -23.50 -5.52
C ILE A 170 -12.16 -22.35 -5.38
N HIS A 171 -12.30 -21.35 -6.22
CA HIS A 171 -11.57 -20.10 -6.10
C HIS A 171 -12.35 -19.14 -5.18
N LYS A 172 -11.64 -18.52 -4.24
CA LYS A 172 -12.16 -17.47 -3.36
C LYS A 172 -11.31 -16.22 -3.50
N LYS A 173 -11.91 -15.12 -3.94
CA LYS A 173 -11.23 -13.83 -3.98
C LYS A 173 -10.93 -13.34 -2.56
N LEU A 174 -9.99 -12.41 -2.43
CA LEU A 174 -9.72 -11.77 -1.14
C LEU A 174 -11.01 -11.11 -0.61
N GLY A 175 -11.37 -11.41 0.64
CA GLY A 175 -12.60 -10.93 1.28
C GLY A 175 -13.83 -11.83 1.07
N GLU A 176 -13.78 -12.84 0.21
CA GLU A 176 -14.89 -13.80 0.08
C GLU A 176 -14.89 -14.83 1.21
N ARG A 177 -16.10 -15.18 1.68
CA ARG A 177 -16.31 -16.25 2.67
C ARG A 177 -16.19 -17.63 2.01
N LEU A 178 -15.35 -18.49 2.59
CA LEU A 178 -15.39 -19.94 2.34
C LEU A 178 -16.32 -20.59 3.37
N GLU A 179 -17.22 -21.43 2.90
CA GLU A 179 -18.11 -22.21 3.76
C GLU A 179 -17.75 -23.69 3.66
N ILE A 180 -17.59 -24.34 4.81
CA ILE A 180 -17.39 -25.78 4.95
C ILE A 180 -18.55 -26.25 5.83
N ILE A 181 -19.58 -26.83 5.20
CA ILE A 181 -20.85 -27.17 5.85
C ILE A 181 -21.08 -28.68 5.86
N GLY A 182 -21.64 -29.18 6.96
CA GLY A 182 -22.20 -30.54 7.08
C GLY A 182 -23.73 -30.48 7.18
N GLY A 183 -24.41 -31.62 7.04
CA GLY A 183 -25.88 -31.70 7.05
C GLY A 183 -26.54 -31.87 8.43
N LEU A 184 -25.80 -31.69 9.52
CA LEU A 184 -26.35 -31.82 10.88
C LEU A 184 -27.13 -30.55 11.26
N GLU A 185 -28.33 -30.72 11.81
CA GLU A 185 -29.18 -29.60 12.25
C GLU A 185 -28.51 -28.76 13.35
N ALA A 186 -28.83 -27.46 13.37
CA ALA A 186 -28.29 -26.54 14.36
C ALA A 186 -28.71 -26.94 15.78
N GLY A 187 -27.72 -27.10 16.67
CA GLY A 187 -27.95 -27.45 18.07
C GLY A 187 -28.12 -28.95 18.35
N ALA A 188 -28.06 -29.81 17.34
CA ALA A 188 -27.94 -31.25 17.55
C ALA A 188 -26.58 -31.61 18.17
N ASP A 189 -26.55 -32.66 19.00
CA ASP A 189 -25.33 -33.14 19.64
C ASP A 189 -24.30 -33.58 18.58
N ALA A 190 -23.06 -33.09 18.70
CA ALA A 190 -21.94 -33.43 17.83
C ALA A 190 -20.67 -33.68 18.65
N ASP A 191 -19.84 -34.61 18.21
CA ASP A 191 -18.51 -34.88 18.79
C ASP A 191 -17.43 -34.68 17.73
N SER A 192 -16.42 -33.86 18.05
CA SER A 192 -15.28 -33.60 17.18
C SER A 192 -14.14 -34.62 17.33
N LYS A 193 -14.16 -35.49 18.34
CA LYS A 193 -13.07 -36.44 18.65
C LYS A 193 -12.88 -37.52 17.60
N ASN A 194 -13.92 -37.84 16.84
CA ASN A 194 -13.82 -38.85 15.78
C ASN A 194 -13.09 -38.32 14.54
N LEU A 195 -12.90 -37.00 14.41
CA LEU A 195 -12.25 -36.39 13.26
C LEU A 195 -10.94 -35.72 13.68
N ARG A 196 -9.91 -35.87 12.85
CA ARG A 196 -8.63 -35.19 13.02
C ARG A 196 -8.22 -34.53 11.72
N THR A 197 -7.73 -33.30 11.80
CA THR A 197 -7.04 -32.64 10.70
C THR A 197 -5.54 -32.71 10.91
N ARG A 198 -4.76 -32.90 9.84
CA ARG A 198 -3.31 -32.74 9.85
C ARG A 198 -2.81 -32.15 8.54
N VAL A 199 -1.61 -31.58 8.57
CA VAL A 199 -0.89 -31.23 7.35
C VAL A 199 0.01 -32.42 6.98
N THR A 200 -0.04 -32.84 5.73
CA THR A 200 0.84 -33.87 5.17
C THR A 200 2.20 -33.28 4.79
N ASP A 201 3.21 -34.12 4.56
CA ASP A 201 4.56 -33.66 4.19
C ASP A 201 4.58 -32.90 2.84
N ASP A 202 3.63 -33.18 1.95
CA ASP A 202 3.43 -32.45 0.69
C ASP A 202 2.51 -31.22 0.82
N GLY A 203 2.20 -30.79 2.06
CA GLY A 203 1.53 -29.53 2.35
C GLY A 203 0.01 -29.53 2.19
N LYS A 204 -0.65 -30.70 2.12
CA LYS A 204 -2.11 -30.82 2.04
C LYS A 204 -2.72 -30.88 3.44
N LEU A 205 -3.94 -30.35 3.59
CA LEU A 205 -4.74 -30.56 4.79
C LEU A 205 -5.55 -31.86 4.63
N GLU A 206 -5.24 -32.88 5.41
CA GLU A 206 -5.93 -34.16 5.41
C GLU A 206 -6.96 -34.22 6.55
N LEU A 207 -8.16 -34.73 6.26
CA LEU A 207 -9.20 -35.04 7.25
C LEU A 207 -9.27 -36.55 7.46
N LEU A 208 -9.04 -36.98 8.69
CA LEU A 208 -8.94 -38.38 9.09
C LEU A 208 -10.11 -38.74 10.00
N LEU A 209 -10.62 -39.96 9.84
CA LEU A 209 -11.54 -40.58 10.78
C LEU A 209 -10.76 -41.43 11.80
N ALA A 210 -11.14 -41.40 13.06
CA ALA A 210 -10.56 -42.26 14.09
C ALA A 210 -10.86 -43.74 13.79
N GLN A 211 -9.90 -44.64 14.09
CA GLN A 211 -10.12 -46.09 13.96
C GLN A 211 -11.14 -46.60 14.97
N ASN A 212 -11.10 -46.05 16.19
CA ASN A 212 -12.08 -46.31 17.23
C ASN A 212 -13.10 -45.16 17.22
N LEU A 213 -14.29 -45.44 16.72
CA LEU A 213 -15.38 -44.47 16.70
C LEU A 213 -16.11 -44.48 18.05
N ASN A 214 -16.25 -43.31 18.65
CA ASN A 214 -17.13 -43.12 19.79
C ASN A 214 -18.44 -42.49 19.31
N LEU A 215 -19.51 -43.29 19.26
CA LEU A 215 -20.81 -42.90 18.71
C LEU A 215 -21.93 -43.37 19.66
N ASN A 216 -23.01 -42.59 19.75
CA ASN A 216 -24.19 -42.99 20.52
C ASN A 216 -25.04 -44.05 19.79
N SER A 217 -25.10 -43.97 18.46
CA SER A 217 -25.88 -44.89 17.62
C SER A 217 -25.33 -44.93 16.19
N ILE A 218 -25.43 -46.09 15.55
CA ILE A 218 -25.22 -46.30 14.11
C ILE A 218 -26.50 -46.91 13.57
N THR A 219 -27.04 -46.34 12.49
CA THR A 219 -28.21 -46.89 11.79
C THR A 219 -27.84 -47.20 10.34
N THR A 220 -28.01 -48.45 9.92
CA THR A 220 -27.73 -48.93 8.56
C THR A 220 -28.93 -49.72 8.03
N GLY A 221 -29.74 -49.05 7.21
CA GLY A 221 -31.05 -49.59 6.81
C GLY A 221 -31.91 -49.87 8.04
N ASN A 222 -32.24 -51.15 8.25
CA ASN A 222 -33.06 -51.63 9.35
C ASN A 222 -32.27 -51.99 10.63
N THR A 223 -30.93 -51.92 10.58
CA THR A 223 -30.07 -52.27 11.72
C THR A 223 -29.72 -51.04 12.53
N ILE A 224 -29.84 -51.13 13.86
CA ILE A 224 -29.44 -50.10 14.81
C ILE A 224 -28.44 -50.72 15.79
N ILE A 225 -27.27 -50.11 15.91
CA ILE A 225 -26.26 -50.42 16.93
C ILE A 225 -26.17 -49.22 17.86
N ASN A 226 -26.43 -49.40 19.14
CA ASN A 226 -26.39 -48.32 20.12
C ASN A 226 -26.04 -48.86 21.52
N ASN A 227 -26.18 -48.01 22.54
CA ASN A 227 -25.88 -48.36 23.93
C ASN A 227 -26.70 -49.53 24.50
N PHE A 228 -27.77 -49.98 23.83
CA PHE A 228 -28.56 -51.14 24.24
C PHE A 228 -28.08 -52.45 23.60
N GLY A 229 -27.38 -52.39 22.46
CA GLY A 229 -26.93 -53.55 21.70
C GLY A 229 -27.23 -53.43 20.20
N VAL A 230 -27.62 -54.54 19.57
CA VAL A 230 -27.91 -54.62 18.13
C VAL A 230 -29.40 -54.93 17.95
N THR A 231 -30.07 -54.15 17.11
CA THR A 231 -31.48 -54.35 16.73
C THR A 231 -31.59 -54.44 15.22
N ILE A 232 -32.38 -55.38 14.71
CA ILE A 232 -32.78 -55.47 13.31
C ILE A 232 -34.32 -55.41 13.26
N GLN A 233 -34.87 -54.40 12.60
CA GLN A 233 -36.31 -54.21 12.45
C GLN A 233 -36.77 -54.58 11.03
N GLU A 234 -37.52 -55.66 10.87
CA GLU A 234 -38.04 -56.08 9.56
C GLU A 234 -39.56 -56.31 9.64
N GLY A 235 -40.33 -55.33 9.14
CA GLY A 235 -41.79 -55.33 9.27
C GLY A 235 -42.21 -55.36 10.74
N ASP A 236 -43.11 -56.29 11.09
CA ASP A 236 -43.60 -56.47 12.47
C ASP A 236 -42.65 -57.30 13.35
N LYS A 237 -41.59 -57.88 12.77
CA LYS A 237 -40.62 -58.69 13.51
C LYS A 237 -39.39 -57.89 13.89
N LYS A 238 -38.96 -58.06 15.13
CA LYS A 238 -37.80 -57.37 15.70
C LYS A 238 -36.84 -58.40 16.29
N VAL A 239 -35.61 -58.41 15.79
CA VAL A 239 -34.51 -59.21 16.35
C VAL A 239 -33.64 -58.30 17.20
N THR A 240 -33.38 -58.66 18.46
CA THR A 240 -32.50 -57.88 19.33
C THR A 240 -31.48 -58.75 20.02
N LEU A 241 -30.23 -58.29 20.01
CA LEU A 241 -29.17 -58.76 20.90
C LEU A 241 -28.86 -57.63 21.89
N SER A 242 -29.09 -57.88 23.17
CA SER A 242 -28.85 -56.92 24.26
C SER A 242 -28.12 -57.56 25.43
N LYS A 243 -27.88 -56.80 26.50
CA LYS A 243 -27.36 -57.33 27.77
C LYS A 243 -28.23 -58.44 28.38
N ASP A 244 -29.50 -58.51 27.99
CA ASP A 244 -30.48 -59.47 28.53
C ASP A 244 -30.57 -60.75 27.67
N GLY A 245 -29.85 -60.81 26.53
CA GLY A 245 -29.78 -61.97 25.65
C GLY A 245 -30.24 -61.69 24.22
N LEU A 246 -30.51 -62.78 23.49
CA LEU A 246 -31.03 -62.76 22.12
C LEU A 246 -32.55 -62.97 22.13
N ASP A 247 -33.29 -62.03 21.56
CA ASP A 247 -34.66 -62.21 21.11
C ASP A 247 -34.67 -62.33 19.58
N ASN A 248 -35.07 -63.49 19.07
CA ASN A 248 -35.11 -63.76 17.63
C ASN A 248 -36.43 -63.31 16.96
N GLY A 249 -37.32 -62.60 17.68
CA GLY A 249 -38.53 -62.01 17.11
C GLY A 249 -39.49 -63.03 16.51
N GLY A 250 -39.56 -64.24 17.10
CA GLY A 250 -40.36 -65.35 16.59
C GLY A 250 -39.85 -65.96 15.27
N ASN A 251 -38.63 -65.64 14.84
CA ASN A 251 -38.03 -66.27 13.68
C ASN A 251 -37.49 -67.67 14.01
N LYS A 252 -37.37 -68.51 12.98
CA LYS A 252 -36.63 -69.77 13.10
C LYS A 252 -35.14 -69.47 13.21
N ILE A 253 -34.47 -70.09 14.16
CA ILE A 253 -33.01 -70.17 14.18
C ILE A 253 -32.63 -71.42 13.37
N VAL A 254 -32.02 -71.20 12.20
CA VAL A 254 -31.62 -72.28 11.29
C VAL A 254 -30.11 -72.54 11.41
N ASN A 255 -29.66 -73.72 10.95
CA ASN A 255 -28.25 -74.12 10.99
C ASN A 255 -27.65 -74.22 12.41
N VAL A 256 -28.46 -74.62 13.38
CA VAL A 256 -28.00 -74.93 14.74
C VAL A 256 -27.40 -76.34 14.75
N ALA A 257 -26.10 -76.44 15.03
CA ALA A 257 -25.41 -77.73 15.22
C ALA A 257 -26.04 -78.52 16.38
N ALA A 258 -25.75 -79.83 16.47
CA ALA A 258 -26.21 -80.60 17.63
C ALA A 258 -25.47 -80.09 18.88
N GLY A 259 -26.21 -79.81 19.95
CA GLY A 259 -25.64 -79.42 21.23
C GLY A 259 -24.90 -80.59 21.88
N GLU A 260 -23.70 -80.35 22.38
CA GLU A 260 -22.87 -81.37 23.03
C GLU A 260 -22.74 -81.10 24.54
N ASN A 261 -22.77 -79.82 24.94
CA ASN A 261 -22.69 -79.37 26.33
C ASN A 261 -24.07 -79.04 26.91
N GLU A 262 -24.16 -79.00 28.25
CA GLU A 262 -25.42 -78.76 28.98
C GLU A 262 -26.10 -77.41 28.64
N THR A 263 -25.33 -76.41 28.20
CA THR A 263 -25.83 -75.07 27.88
C THR A 263 -26.03 -74.83 26.38
N ASP A 264 -25.76 -75.82 25.54
CA ASP A 264 -25.93 -75.69 24.10
C ASP A 264 -27.42 -75.74 23.73
N ALA A 265 -27.79 -74.99 22.70
CA ALA A 265 -29.14 -75.07 22.15
C ALA A 265 -29.37 -76.44 21.48
N VAL A 266 -30.51 -77.07 21.77
CA VAL A 266 -30.90 -78.35 21.18
C VAL A 266 -31.54 -78.11 19.82
N ASN A 267 -31.03 -78.75 18.76
CA ASN A 267 -31.64 -78.65 17.44
C ASN A 267 -32.76 -79.68 17.23
N LYS A 268 -33.56 -79.51 16.17
CA LYS A 268 -34.68 -80.41 15.86
C LYS A 268 -34.23 -81.87 15.68
N GLY A 269 -33.06 -82.12 15.10
CA GLY A 269 -32.55 -83.47 14.86
C GLY A 269 -32.26 -84.24 16.16
N GLN A 270 -31.81 -83.56 17.21
CA GLN A 270 -31.65 -84.17 18.54
C GLN A 270 -32.99 -84.46 19.19
N LEU A 271 -33.96 -83.54 19.08
CA LEU A 271 -35.32 -83.75 19.57
C LEU A 271 -35.97 -84.95 18.87
N ASP A 272 -35.87 -85.03 17.54
CA ASP A 272 -36.42 -86.13 16.75
C ASP A 272 -35.82 -87.49 17.18
N LYS A 273 -34.49 -87.55 17.43
CA LYS A 273 -33.81 -88.77 17.94
C LYS A 273 -34.28 -89.16 19.34
N ALA A 274 -34.43 -88.20 20.25
CA ALA A 274 -34.91 -88.44 21.61
C ALA A 274 -36.36 -88.95 21.64
N VAL A 275 -37.23 -88.39 20.79
CA VAL A 275 -38.63 -88.84 20.65
C VAL A 275 -38.70 -90.26 20.09
N ALA A 276 -37.92 -90.57 19.05
CA ALA A 276 -37.86 -91.91 18.48
C ALA A 276 -37.38 -92.97 19.49
N ALA A 277 -36.43 -92.61 20.35
CA ALA A 277 -35.95 -93.49 21.42
C ALA A 277 -37.01 -93.74 22.53
N ALA A 278 -37.97 -92.81 22.73
CA ALA A 278 -38.98 -92.91 23.78
C ALA A 278 -40.21 -93.76 23.39
N THR A 279 -40.52 -93.89 22.09
CA THR A 279 -41.57 -94.78 21.59
C THR A 279 -41.08 -96.23 21.53
N THR A 280 -41.37 -97.03 22.55
CA THR A 280 -41.19 -98.48 22.49
C THR A 280 -42.38 -99.13 21.77
N GLU A 281 -42.18 -99.63 20.56
CA GLU A 281 -43.12 -100.60 19.98
C GLU A 281 -43.03 -101.89 20.80
N VAL A 282 -44.09 -102.20 21.55
CA VAL A 282 -44.23 -103.54 22.15
C VAL A 282 -44.66 -104.48 21.04
N THR A 283 -43.72 -105.20 20.42
CA THR A 283 -44.07 -106.29 19.51
C THR A 283 -44.84 -107.35 20.29
N ALA A 284 -46.09 -107.61 19.91
CA ALA A 284 -46.95 -108.59 20.56
C ALA A 284 -46.26 -109.97 20.65
N GLY A 285 -46.10 -110.49 21.86
CA GLY A 285 -45.57 -111.83 22.09
C GLY A 285 -46.51 -112.88 21.50
N LYS A 286 -45.96 -113.89 20.82
CA LYS A 286 -46.70 -115.12 20.55
C LYS A 286 -46.82 -115.89 21.87
N ASN A 287 -48.02 -115.89 22.44
CA ASN A 287 -48.41 -116.78 23.54
C ASN A 287 -48.41 -118.25 23.10
#